data_AF-A0A391PK91-F1
#
_entry.id   AF-A0A391PK91-F1
#
_cell.length_a   1.000
_cell.length_b   1.000
_cell.length_c   1.000
_cell.angle_alpha   90.00
_cell.angle_beta   90.00
_cell.angle_gamma   90.00
#
_symmetry.space_group_name_H-M   'P 1'
#
loop_
_entity.id
_entity.type
_entity.pdbx_description
1 polymer ?
#
loop_
_entity_poly.entity_id
_entity_poly.type
_entity_poly.pdbx_seq_one_letter_code
_entity_poly.pdbx_strand_id
1 'polypeptide(L)' 'MLRALIVAALITSAGVAIAPVAQASGYKNCSAAHADGRYNIPQGDPDYKASQDRDNDGIACEG' A
#
# COMPACT_ATOMS: atom_id res chain seq x y z
N MET A 1 -30.26 -46.49 -20.05
CA MET A 1 -30.48 -45.41 -21.03
C MET A 1 -30.28 -44.09 -20.31
N LEU A 2 -29.38 -43.24 -20.83
CA LEU A 2 -29.17 -41.83 -20.44
C LEU A 2 -28.60 -41.60 -19.02
N ARG A 3 -27.28 -41.62 -18.78
CA ARG A 3 -26.28 -40.62 -19.19
C ARG A 3 -26.81 -39.19 -19.10
N ALA A 4 -26.73 -38.59 -17.90
CA ALA A 4 -26.70 -37.14 -17.75
C ALA A 4 -25.82 -36.79 -16.55
N LEU A 5 -24.51 -36.80 -16.78
CA LEU A 5 -23.53 -36.16 -15.91
C LEU A 5 -23.78 -34.65 -15.99
N ILE A 6 -24.47 -34.08 -15.01
CA ILE A 6 -24.54 -32.63 -14.84
C ILE A 6 -23.24 -32.21 -14.16
N VAL A 7 -22.24 -31.88 -14.99
CA VAL A 7 -21.00 -31.25 -14.56
C VAL A 7 -21.36 -29.83 -14.13
N ALA A 8 -21.69 -29.66 -12.85
CA ALA A 8 -21.77 -28.34 -12.23
C ALA A 8 -20.34 -27.78 -12.18
N ALA A 9 -19.98 -27.00 -13.20
CA ALA A 9 -18.74 -26.25 -13.23
C ALA A 9 -18.76 -25.23 -12.09
N LEU A 10 -18.17 -25.60 -10.96
CA LEU A 10 -17.83 -24.68 -9.87
C LEU A 10 -16.77 -23.73 -10.42
N ILE A 11 -17.21 -22.56 -10.88
CA ILE A 11 -16.34 -21.46 -11.26
C ILE A 11 -15.64 -20.99 -9.98
N THR A 12 -14.44 -21.51 -9.74
CA THR A 12 -13.54 -21.01 -8.72
C THR A 12 -13.04 -19.63 -9.17
N SER A 13 -13.76 -18.58 -8.77
CA SER A 13 -13.27 -17.22 -8.88
C SER A 13 -12.14 -17.03 -7.87
N ALA A 14 -10.91 -17.33 -8.28
CA ALA A 14 -9.71 -16.92 -7.57
C ALA A 14 -9.69 -15.39 -7.56
N GLY A 15 -9.93 -14.78 -6.40
CA GLY A 15 -9.81 -13.34 -6.21
C GLY A 15 -8.39 -12.91 -6.51
N VAL A 16 -8.19 -12.26 -7.66
CA VAL A 16 -6.93 -11.59 -7.97
C VAL A 16 -6.88 -10.34 -7.10
N ALA A 17 -6.18 -10.44 -5.96
CA ALA A 17 -5.82 -9.27 -5.18
C ALA A 17 -4.79 -8.47 -5.97
N ILE A 18 -5.26 -7.44 -6.69
CA ILE A 18 -4.40 -6.37 -7.19
C ILE A 18 -3.88 -5.59 -5.98
N ALA A 19 -2.69 -5.95 -5.50
CA ALA A 19 -2.00 -5.13 -4.52
C ALA A 19 -1.73 -3.74 -5.14
N PRO A 20 -1.99 -2.63 -4.42
CA PRO A 20 -1.62 -1.32 -4.90
C PRO A 20 -0.11 -1.30 -5.11
N VAL A 21 0.30 -0.98 -6.34
CA VAL A 21 1.69 -0.63 -6.63
C VAL A 21 1.99 0.61 -5.80
N ALA A 22 2.88 0.50 -4.82
CA ALA A 22 3.38 1.64 -4.07
C ALA A 22 4.07 2.57 -5.08
N GLN A 23 3.35 3.59 -5.55
CA GLN A 23 3.94 4.70 -6.28
C GLN A 23 4.98 5.32 -5.34
N ALA A 24 6.24 5.38 -5.79
CA ALA A 24 7.32 6.10 -5.12
C ALA A 24 7.06 7.62 -5.19
N SER A 25 5.98 8.06 -4.54
CA SER A 25 5.67 9.46 -4.27
C SER A 25 6.10 9.66 -2.83
N GLY A 26 7.14 10.45 -2.62
CA GLY A 26 7.60 10.80 -1.29
C GLY A 26 8.16 12.21 -1.33
N TYR A 27 7.83 13.02 -0.33
CA TYR A 27 8.30 14.39 -0.24
C TYR A 27 9.83 14.48 -0.40
N LYS A 28 10.30 15.57 -1.01
CA LYS A 28 11.75 15.83 -1.12
C LYS A 28 12.41 15.92 0.26
N ASN A 29 11.72 16.54 1.20
CA ASN A 29 12.11 16.71 2.59
C ASN A 29 10.86 16.96 3.45
N CYS A 30 11.03 16.93 4.78
CA CYS A 30 9.93 17.16 5.71
C CYS A 30 9.36 18.57 5.61
N SER A 31 10.15 19.58 5.22
CA SER A 31 9.61 20.93 4.97
C SER A 31 8.54 20.95 3.87
N ALA A 32 8.71 20.16 2.81
CA ALA A 32 7.68 20.02 1.77
C ALA A 32 6.45 19.25 2.28
N ALA A 33 6.65 18.22 3.11
CA ALA A 33 5.54 17.50 3.75
C ALA A 33 4.73 18.44 4.67
N HIS A 34 5.42 19.21 5.50
CA HIS A 34 4.84 20.17 6.44
C HIS A 34 4.12 21.31 5.72
N ALA A 35 4.64 21.77 4.57
CA ALA A 35 3.97 22.77 3.73
C ALA A 35 2.62 22.26 3.18
N ASP A 36 2.51 20.96 2.94
CA ASP A 36 1.27 20.28 2.55
C ASP A 36 0.43 19.84 3.77
N GLY A 37 0.84 20.20 4.99
CA GLY A 37 0.15 19.86 6.23
C GLY A 37 0.30 18.39 6.65
N ARG A 38 1.27 17.67 6.08
CA ARG A 38 1.55 16.26 6.39
C ARG A 38 2.68 16.12 7.40
N TYR A 39 2.38 15.39 8.47
CA TYR A 39 3.24 15.13 9.61
C TYR A 39 3.09 13.68 10.04
N ASN A 40 4.08 13.16 10.79
CA ASN A 40 4.04 11.83 11.40
C ASN A 40 3.72 10.73 10.38
N ILE A 41 4.50 10.66 9.30
CA ILE A 41 4.30 9.76 8.17
C ILE A 41 4.76 8.36 8.57
N PRO A 42 3.88 7.35 8.76
CA PRO A 42 4.28 6.02 9.22
C PRO A 42 4.90 5.18 8.10
N GLN A 43 5.71 4.17 8.42
CA GLN A 43 6.34 3.23 7.47
C GLN A 43 5.43 2.60 6.40
N GLY A 44 4.12 2.52 6.64
CA GLY A 44 3.14 2.01 5.68
C GLY A 44 2.58 3.06 4.71
N ASP A 45 2.91 4.33 4.91
CA ASP A 45 2.50 5.43 4.04
C ASP A 45 3.37 5.47 2.78
N PRO A 46 2.79 5.68 1.58
CA PRO A 46 3.56 5.76 0.34
C PRO A 46 4.65 6.83 0.38
N ASP A 47 4.46 7.90 1.16
CA ASP A 47 5.41 8.99 1.28
C ASP A 47 6.43 8.81 2.41
N TYR A 48 6.42 7.66 3.09
CA TYR A 48 7.45 7.33 4.05
C TYR A 48 8.82 7.23 3.38
N LYS A 49 9.80 7.90 3.97
CA LYS A 49 11.21 7.78 3.60
C LYS A 49 12.04 7.50 4.83
N ALA A 50 12.73 6.36 4.81
CA ALA A 50 13.68 6.00 5.87
C ALA A 50 14.79 7.05 6.06
N SER A 51 15.16 7.82 5.02
CA SER A 51 16.12 8.92 5.17
C SER A 51 15.55 10.16 5.86
N GLN A 52 14.25 10.20 6.12
CA GLN A 52 13.51 11.28 6.79
C GLN A 52 13.00 10.87 8.18
N ASP A 53 13.11 9.58 8.53
CA ASP A 53 12.96 9.03 9.87
C ASP A 53 14.36 8.99 10.51
N ARG A 54 14.67 9.99 11.35
CA ARG A 54 16.06 10.22 11.80
C ARG A 54 16.44 9.27 12.94
N ASP A 55 15.51 8.95 13.82
CA ASP A 55 15.69 8.08 14.96
C ASP A 55 15.29 6.62 14.69
N ASN A 56 14.72 6.35 13.51
CA ASN A 56 14.35 5.02 13.02
C ASN A 56 13.26 4.36 13.86
N ASP A 57 12.30 5.16 14.33
CA ASP A 57 11.17 4.69 15.12
C ASP A 57 9.99 4.21 14.25
N GLY A 58 10.09 4.42 12.94
CA GLY A 58 9.08 4.07 11.95
C GLY A 58 8.14 5.22 11.58
N ILE A 59 8.43 6.44 12.02
CA ILE A 59 7.66 7.65 11.74
C ILE A 59 8.59 8.70 11.10
N ALA A 60 8.37 9.01 9.83
CA ALA A 60 9.09 10.07 9.14
C ALA A 60 8.40 11.44 9.31
N CYS A 61 9.20 12.51 9.27
CA CYS A 61 8.70 13.89 9.26
C CYS A 61 7.74 14.23 10.42
N GLU A 62 8.12 13.79 11.61
CA GLU A 62 7.49 14.18 12.87
C GLU A 62 7.45 15.71 13.03
N GLY A 63 6.42 16.19 13.74
CA GLY A 63 6.13 17.61 13.95
C GLY A 63 6.84 18.21 15.15
#